data_AF-A0A9E5BVG7-F1
#
_entry.id   AF-A0A9E5BVG7-F1
#
_cell.length_a   1.000
_cell.length_b   1.000
_cell.length_c   1.000
_cell.angle_alpha   90.00
_cell.angle_beta   90.00
_cell.angle_gamma   90.00
#
_symmetry.space_group_name_H-M   'P 1'
#
loop_
_entity.id
_entity.type
_entity.pdbx_description
1 polymer ?
#
loop_
_entity_poly.entity_id
_entity_poly.type
_entity_poly.pdbx_seq_one_letter_code
_entity_poly.pdbx_strand_id
1 'polypeptide(L)'
;MNLLFDHETDAVRVDVSPAGGDVTTTVQTPAPLWIRLPTWADRSELTVRGAANYKIPRDHVLVAEPPIGKPVRVSYPVPESEIALRHRTREIRARLRGDSVVAMDDFGAALTFFEPIGG
;
A
#
# COMPACT_ATOMS: atom_id res chain seq x y z
N MET A 1 -2.34 -4.88 -12.78
CA MET A 1 -1.59 -4.19 -11.72
C MET A 1 -2.63 -3.47 -10.88
N ASN A 2 -2.73 -3.75 -9.58
CA ASN A 2 -3.66 -3.04 -8.69
C ASN A 2 -2.82 -2.04 -7.90
N LEU A 3 -3.02 -0.76 -8.16
CA LEU A 3 -2.33 0.31 -7.47
C LEU A 3 -3.21 0.81 -6.33
N LEU A 4 -2.60 1.09 -5.19
CA LEU A 4 -3.28 1.69 -4.04
C LEU A 4 -3.37 3.20 -4.31
N PHE A 5 -4.54 3.64 -4.77
CA PHE A 5 -4.89 5.04 -4.93
C PHE A 5 -6.22 5.33 -4.26
N ASP A 6 -6.43 6.60 -3.96
CA ASP A 6 -7.76 7.10 -3.62
C ASP A 6 -8.73 6.76 -4.76
N HIS A 7 -9.86 6.18 -4.38
CA HIS A 7 -10.87 5.74 -5.34
C HIS A 7 -12.24 5.76 -4.71
N GLU A 8 -13.23 6.27 -5.43
CA GLU A 8 -14.61 6.33 -4.95
C GLU A 8 -15.57 5.82 -6.02
N THR A 9 -16.51 4.98 -5.57
CA THR A 9 -17.63 4.43 -6.34
C THR A 9 -18.88 4.48 -5.47
N ASP A 10 -20.05 4.24 -6.06
CA ASP A 10 -21.33 4.13 -5.32
C ASP A 10 -21.31 3.02 -4.24
N ALA A 11 -20.39 2.06 -4.33
CA ALA A 11 -20.29 0.94 -3.40
C ALA A 11 -19.27 1.18 -2.28
N VAL A 12 -18.18 1.89 -2.57
CA VAL A 12 -17.02 1.99 -1.68
C VAL A 12 -16.20 3.24 -1.95
N ARG A 13 -15.71 3.86 -0.88
CA ARG A 13 -14.67 4.88 -0.89
C ARG A 13 -13.39 4.32 -0.29
N VAL A 14 -12.27 4.55 -0.95
CA VAL A 14 -10.93 4.15 -0.55
C VAL A 14 -10.07 5.40 -0.48
N ASP A 15 -9.38 5.59 0.64
CA ASP A 15 -8.41 6.64 0.87
C ASP A 15 -7.08 5.98 1.26
N VAL A 16 -5.97 6.35 0.62
CA VAL A 16 -4.63 5.79 0.83
C VAL A 16 -3.74 6.86 1.44
N SER A 17 -2.96 6.49 2.46
CA SER A 17 -2.02 7.45 3.07
C SER A 17 -0.93 7.89 2.09
N PRO A 18 -0.65 9.20 1.96
CA PRO A 18 0.45 9.71 1.14
C PRO A 18 1.82 9.17 1.56
N ALA A 19 2.00 8.84 2.84
CA ALA A 19 3.24 8.26 3.36
C ALA A 19 3.37 6.75 3.05
N GLY A 20 2.34 6.16 2.43
CA GLY A 20 2.15 4.72 2.38
C GLY A 20 1.84 4.13 3.75
N GLY A 21 1.53 2.84 3.79
CA GLY A 21 1.42 2.10 5.05
C GLY A 21 0.04 2.07 5.69
N ASP A 22 -0.96 2.78 5.14
CA ASP A 22 -2.34 2.54 5.51
C ASP A 22 -3.33 2.80 4.37
N VAL A 23 -4.43 2.06 4.43
CA VAL A 23 -5.59 2.15 3.55
C VAL A 23 -6.82 2.28 4.44
N THR A 24 -7.60 3.32 4.22
CA THR A 24 -8.90 3.50 4.84
C THR A 24 -9.98 3.22 3.81
N THR A 25 -10.96 2.40 4.16
CA THR A 25 -12.07 2.04 3.27
C THR A 25 -13.40 2.25 3.97
N THR A 26 -14.32 2.94 3.30
CA THR A 26 -15.70 3.14 3.77
C THR A 26 -16.66 2.47 2.80
N VAL A 27 -17.37 1.45 3.28
CA VAL A 27 -18.35 0.72 2.48
C VAL A 27 -19.68 1.46 2.51
N GLN A 28 -20.20 1.79 1.33
CA GLN A 28 -21.44 2.54 1.14
C GLN A 28 -22.63 1.61 0.87
N THR A 29 -22.37 0.47 0.21
CA THR A 29 -23.38 -0.55 -0.09
C THR A 29 -23.04 -1.89 0.58
N PRO A 30 -24.00 -2.60 1.20
CA PRO A 30 -23.74 -3.87 1.89
C PRO A 30 -23.12 -4.96 0.98
N ALA A 31 -21.84 -5.26 1.22
CA ALA A 31 -21.10 -6.33 0.57
C ALA A 31 -19.84 -6.69 1.38
N PRO A 32 -19.26 -7.90 1.21
CA PRO A 32 -17.97 -8.23 1.82
C PRO A 32 -16.86 -7.30 1.34
N LEU A 33 -16.03 -6.84 2.28
CA LEU A 33 -14.89 -5.98 1.99
C LEU A 33 -13.61 -6.80 1.88
N TRP A 34 -12.94 -6.71 0.73
CA TRP A 34 -11.65 -7.34 0.45
C TRP A 34 -10.59 -6.26 0.22
N ILE A 35 -9.64 -6.14 1.14
CA ILE A 35 -8.52 -5.20 1.03
C ILE A 35 -7.27 -6.00 0.69
N ARG A 36 -6.69 -5.79 -0.49
CA ARG A 36 -5.43 -6.44 -0.88
C ARG A 36 -4.26 -5.88 -0.08
N LEU A 37 -3.43 -6.75 0.45
CA LEU A 37 -2.18 -6.42 1.12
C LEU A 37 -1.05 -6.30 0.09
N PRO A 38 -0.18 -5.28 0.21
CA PRO A 38 1.06 -5.22 -0.55
C PRO A 38 1.94 -6.45 -0.28
N THR A 39 2.72 -6.88 -1.26
CA THR A 39 3.56 -8.09 -1.14
C THR A 39 4.69 -7.93 -0.13
N TRP A 40 5.10 -6.69 0.16
CA TRP A 40 6.13 -6.35 1.14
C TRP A 40 5.58 -6.19 2.57
N ALA A 41 4.25 -6.14 2.76
CA ALA A 41 3.66 -5.90 4.07
C ALA A 41 3.76 -7.15 4.96
N ASP A 42 4.29 -6.98 6.18
CA ASP A 42 4.28 -8.04 7.17
C ASP A 42 2.88 -8.20 7.79
N ARG A 43 2.33 -9.40 7.66
CA ARG A 43 0.99 -9.74 8.16
C ARG A 43 0.95 -9.85 9.67
N SER A 44 2.06 -10.18 10.34
CA SER A 44 2.09 -10.23 11.81
C SER A 44 2.08 -8.85 12.47
N GLU A 45 2.42 -7.81 11.72
CA GLU A 45 2.48 -6.42 12.23
C GLU A 45 1.28 -5.57 11.75
N LEU A 46 0.34 -6.20 11.05
CA LEU A 46 -0.85 -5.55 10.54
C LEU A 46 -1.80 -5.12 11.66
N THR A 47 -2.32 -3.90 11.57
CA THR A 47 -3.38 -3.40 12.44
C THR A 47 -4.65 -3.14 11.63
N VAL A 48 -5.77 -3.72 12.05
CA VAL A 48 -7.10 -3.43 11.52
C VAL A 48 -7.90 -2.65 12.57
N ARG A 49 -8.43 -1.48 12.19
CA ARG A 49 -9.32 -0.65 13.02
C ARG A 49 -10.66 -0.50 12.33
N GLY A 50 -11.74 -0.40 13.12
CA GLY A 50 -13.10 -0.25 12.59
C GLY A 50 -13.79 -1.56 12.20
N ALA A 51 -13.10 -2.71 12.30
CA ALA A 51 -13.69 -4.04 12.14
C ALA A 51 -13.18 -4.98 13.23
N ALA A 52 -14.09 -5.63 13.97
CA ALA A 52 -13.74 -6.58 15.02
C ALA A 52 -13.47 -7.99 14.48
N ASN A 53 -14.24 -8.42 13.46
CA ASN A 53 -14.13 -9.75 12.87
C ASN A 53 -13.57 -9.63 11.46
N TYR A 54 -12.30 -10.01 11.29
CA TYR A 54 -11.66 -10.09 9.98
C TYR A 54 -10.85 -11.39 9.86
N LYS A 55 -10.56 -11.78 8.62
CA LYS A 55 -9.68 -12.90 8.28
C LYS A 55 -8.61 -12.42 7.31
N ILE A 56 -7.47 -13.11 7.27
CA ILE A 56 -6.39 -12.81 6.33
C ILE A 56 -6.12 -14.01 5.40
N PRO A 57 -6.99 -14.29 4.41
CA PRO A 57 -6.70 -15.32 3.40
C PRO A 57 -5.66 -14.82 2.40
N ARG A 58 -4.49 -15.47 2.37
CA ARG A 58 -3.36 -15.16 1.46
C ARG A 58 -2.91 -13.70 1.56
N ASP A 59 -3.33 -12.88 0.61
CA ASP A 59 -2.87 -11.49 0.43
C ASP A 59 -4.01 -10.49 0.60
N HIS A 60 -5.07 -10.85 1.34
CA HIS A 60 -6.21 -9.96 1.56
C HIS A 60 -6.62 -9.94 3.02
N VAL A 61 -7.07 -8.78 3.50
CA VAL A 61 -7.92 -8.66 4.68
C VAL A 61 -9.38 -8.77 4.21
N LEU A 62 -10.08 -9.76 4.74
CA LEU A 62 -11.49 -10.00 4.50
C LEU A 62 -12.29 -9.56 5.73
N VAL A 63 -13.16 -8.57 5.55
CA VAL A 63 -14.23 -8.23 6.50
C VAL A 63 -15.54 -8.67 5.87
N ALA A 64 -16.10 -9.80 6.33
CA ALA A 64 -17.29 -10.40 5.72
C ALA A 64 -18.53 -9.51 5.85
N GLU A 65 -18.65 -8.82 7.00
CA GLU A 65 -19.75 -7.90 7.32
C GLU A 65 -19.15 -6.55 7.77
N PRO A 66 -18.72 -5.70 6.83
CA PRO A 66 -18.14 -4.42 7.16
C PRO A 66 -19.21 -3.45 7.68
N PRO A 67 -18.88 -2.56 8.62
CA PRO A 67 -19.83 -1.56 9.08
C PRO A 67 -20.09 -0.52 7.97
N ILE A 68 -21.34 -0.41 7.54
CA ILE A 68 -21.75 0.52 6.48
C ILE A 68 -21.61 1.96 6.93
N GLY A 69 -21.06 2.81 6.06
CA GLY A 69 -20.83 4.24 6.31
C GLY A 69 -19.78 4.53 7.38
N LYS A 70 -19.05 3.52 7.87
CA LYS A 70 -17.97 3.68 8.85
C LYS A 70 -16.63 3.25 8.25
N PRO A 71 -15.54 3.95 8.61
CA PRO A 71 -14.22 3.63 8.08
C PRO A 71 -13.67 2.34 8.70
N VAL A 72 -13.14 1.46 7.85
CA VAL A 72 -12.25 0.36 8.20
C VAL A 72 -10.85 0.75 7.75
N ARG A 73 -9.89 0.82 8.69
CA ARG A 73 -8.49 1.14 8.39
C ARG A 73 -7.62 -0.09 8.56
N VAL A 74 -6.82 -0.37 7.54
CA VAL A 74 -5.76 -1.38 7.57
C VAL A 74 -4.42 -0.65 7.51
N SER A 75 -3.56 -0.89 8.49
CA SER A 75 -2.24 -0.28 8.59
C SER A 75 -1.15 -1.34 8.71
N TYR A 76 0.01 -1.07 8.13
CA TYR A 76 1.18 -1.94 8.12
C TYR A 76 2.46 -1.09 8.12
N PRO A 77 3.51 -1.50 8.86
CA PRO A 77 4.80 -0.84 8.79
C PRO A 77 5.37 -0.85 7.37
N VAL A 78 5.94 0.27 6.94
CA VAL A 78 6.52 0.42 5.60
C VAL A 78 8.02 0.19 5.68
N PRO A 79 8.55 -0.96 5.23
CA PRO A 79 9.96 -1.26 5.35
C PRO A 79 10.78 -0.44 4.35
N GLU A 80 12.03 -0.15 4.73
CA GLU A 80 13.06 0.24 3.77
C GLU A 80 13.75 -1.03 3.24
N SER A 81 14.03 -1.06 1.94
CA SER A 81 14.76 -2.16 1.30
C SER A 81 15.66 -1.66 0.19
N GLU A 82 16.65 -2.46 -0.19
CA GLU A 82 17.50 -2.19 -1.36
C GLU A 82 17.30 -3.31 -2.38
N ILE A 83 17.10 -2.94 -3.64
CA ILE A 83 17.05 -3.89 -4.76
C ILE A 83 18.15 -3.57 -5.76
N ALA A 84 18.69 -4.61 -6.38
CA ALA A 84 19.63 -4.51 -7.48
C ALA A 84 18.91 -4.88 -8.79
N LEU A 85 18.63 -3.88 -9.62
CA LEU A 85 18.07 -4.04 -10.95
C LEU A 85 19.19 -4.39 -11.92
N ARG A 86 19.14 -5.58 -12.51
CA ARG A 86 20.12 -6.02 -13.51
C ARG A 86 19.74 -5.50 -14.89
N HIS A 87 20.51 -4.55 -15.40
CA HIS A 87 20.47 -4.12 -16.80
C HIS A 87 21.56 -4.85 -17.60
N ARG A 88 21.38 -4.98 -18.92
CA ARG A 88 22.33 -5.68 -19.82
C ARG A 88 23.79 -5.25 -19.65
N THR A 89 24.00 -3.98 -19.29
CA THR A 89 25.34 -3.36 -19.26
C THR A 89 25.80 -2.95 -17.86
N ARG A 90 24.94 -3.06 -16.83
CA ARG A 90 25.25 -2.62 -15.46
C ARG A 90 24.20 -3.10 -14.45
N GLU A 91 24.57 -3.08 -13.19
CA GLU A 91 23.64 -3.22 -12.08
C GLU A 91 23.23 -1.83 -11.57
N ILE A 92 21.94 -1.65 -11.26
CA ILE A 92 21.36 -0.40 -10.75
C ILE A 92 20.81 -0.67 -9.36
N ARG A 93 21.40 -0.08 -8.32
CA ARG A 93 20.84 -0.19 -6.97
C ARG A 93 19.79 0.87 -6.76
N ALA A 94 18.66 0.47 -6.20
CA ALA A 94 17.58 1.34 -5.81
C ALA A 94 17.18 1.05 -4.36
N ARG A 95 17.05 2.10 -3.55
CA ARG A 95 16.45 2.03 -2.23
C ARG A 95 14.95 2.28 -2.36
N LEU A 96 14.17 1.40 -1.78
CA LEU A 96 12.71 1.44 -1.74
C LEU A 96 12.22 1.71 -0.32
N ARG A 97 11.08 2.37 -0.22
CA ARG A 97 10.23 2.41 0.98
C ARG A 97 8.86 1.87 0.58
N GLY A 98 8.55 0.63 0.97
CA GLY A 98 7.41 -0.11 0.41
C GLY A 98 7.58 -0.28 -1.12
N ASP A 99 6.62 0.24 -1.90
CA ASP A 99 6.69 0.24 -3.37
C ASP A 99 7.31 1.52 -3.97
N SER A 100 7.69 2.51 -3.15
CA SER A 100 8.21 3.80 -3.61
C SER A 100 9.74 3.79 -3.69
N VAL A 101 10.30 4.20 -4.84
CA VAL A 101 11.75 4.45 -4.97
C VAL A 101 12.10 5.76 -4.26
N VAL A 102 13.04 5.69 -3.31
CA VAL A 102 13.50 6.87 -2.54
C VAL A 102 14.91 7.32 -2.92
N ALA A 103 15.71 6.43 -3.50
CA ALA A 103 17.04 6.74 -4.03
C ALA A 103 17.44 5.70 -5.07
N MET A 104 18.28 6.07 -6.03
CA MET A 104 18.84 5.17 -7.02
C MET A 104 20.26 5.60 -7.40
N ASP A 105 21.11 4.66 -7.81
CA ASP A 105 22.44 4.96 -8.36
C ASP A 105 22.35 5.96 -9.53
N ASP A 106 23.30 6.88 -9.57
CA ASP A 106 23.29 8.10 -10.40
C ASP A 106 23.73 7.90 -11.84
N PHE A 107 24.75 7.07 -12.06
CA PHE A 107 25.35 6.85 -13.38
C PHE A 107 25.74 8.12 -14.17
N GLY A 108 25.91 9.28 -13.52
CA GLY A 108 26.29 10.54 -14.17
C GLY A 108 25.12 11.47 -14.52
N ALA A 109 23.92 11.23 -13.97
CA ALA A 109 22.75 12.08 -14.07
C ALA A 109 22.64 13.04 -12.86
N ALA A 110 22.65 14.35 -13.13
CA ALA A 110 22.71 15.41 -12.11
C ALA A 110 21.55 15.46 -11.08
N LEU A 111 20.52 14.63 -11.19
CA LEU A 111 19.33 14.62 -10.31
C LEU A 111 18.89 13.16 -10.05
N THR A 112 19.41 12.53 -9.00
CA THR A 112 18.98 11.19 -8.55
C THR A 112 17.95 11.19 -7.44
N PHE A 113 17.57 12.39 -6.99
CA PHE A 113 16.55 12.56 -5.98
C PHE A 113 15.19 12.58 -6.66
N PHE A 114 14.35 11.60 -6.34
CA PHE A 114 12.94 11.67 -6.69
C PHE A 114 12.25 12.48 -5.60
N GLU A 115 11.79 13.69 -5.94
CA GLU A 115 10.91 14.44 -5.04
C GLU A 115 9.68 13.57 -4.69
N PRO A 116 9.21 13.57 -3.43
CA PRO A 116 8.00 12.87 -3.05
C PRO A 116 6.84 13.34 -3.94
N ILE A 117 6.04 12.40 -4.46
CA ILE A 117 4.81 12.74 -5.17
C ILE A 117 3.78 13.14 -4.11
N GLY A 118 3.80 14.40 -3.67
CA GLY A 118 2.86 14.92 -2.67
C GLY A 118 3.29 16.27 -2.09
N GLY A 119 2.65 17.33 -2.58
CA GLY A 119 2.55 18.66 -1.94
C GLY A 119 1.09 19.01 -1.73
#